data_AF-A0A6A5S8H7-F1
#
_entry.id   AF-A0A6A5S8H7-F1
#
_cell.length_a   1.000
_cell.length_b   1.000
_cell.length_c   1.000
_cell.angle_alpha   90.00
_cell.angle_beta   90.00
_cell.angle_gamma   90.00
#
_symmetry.space_group_name_H-M   'P 1'
#
loop_
_entity.id
_entity.type
_entity.pdbx_description
1 polymer ?
#
loop_
_entity_poly.entity_id
_entity_poly.type
_entity_poly.pdbx_seq_one_letter_code
_entity_poly.pdbx_strand_id
1 'polypeptide(L)'
;FEATGISPLDPDVILRRFTNISPADQSSRESSVSVLSASDWRKIERLLRVVANGSRTKHTQRLSQTIHSMSVKQQLIQHENEGLREALSIQKRRQKRGKPLPLEQPEEYYGGAVLWTPRKVKKAREQLEQKEHEGEQLQQQKAEAAEQWRSDQQLKARLIQERRVARAEARVAKAKKKADLAENQRVQQARKQLQACIKLFKKSRKQGLKTIKRNKLVMEAAGSSKAGGAAIAYPTSQSQSGRSIKTPSRYK
;
A
#
# COMPACT_ATOMS: atom_id res chain seq x y z
N PHE A 1 -62.76 9.30 -34.16
CA PHE A 1 -62.03 8.18 -33.52
C PHE A 1 -62.90 6.93 -33.63
N GLU A 2 -63.04 6.37 -34.84
CA GLU A 2 -64.07 5.35 -35.14
C GLU A 2 -63.47 4.06 -35.73
N ALA A 3 -62.18 4.07 -36.09
CA ALA A 3 -61.52 3.01 -36.85
C ALA A 3 -60.61 2.07 -36.01
N THR A 4 -60.55 2.24 -34.69
CA THR A 4 -59.71 1.40 -33.80
C THR A 4 -60.50 0.96 -32.57
N GLY A 5 -61.13 -0.21 -32.66
CA GLY A 5 -62.00 -0.80 -31.63
C GLY A 5 -61.31 -1.32 -30.37
N ILE A 6 -60.30 -0.60 -29.85
CA ILE A 6 -59.68 -0.88 -28.55
C ILE A 6 -59.89 0.32 -27.66
N SER A 7 -60.92 0.24 -26.82
CA SER A 7 -61.25 1.24 -25.82
C SER A 7 -61.71 0.53 -24.54
N PRO A 8 -61.12 0.83 -23.38
CA PRO A 8 -61.88 0.98 -22.15
C PRO A 8 -62.56 2.36 -22.23
N LEU A 9 -63.86 2.40 -22.50
CA LEU A 9 -64.63 3.65 -22.55
C LEU A 9 -64.65 4.37 -21.19
N ASP A 10 -64.45 3.62 -20.10
CA ASP A 10 -64.30 4.14 -18.74
C ASP A 10 -62.84 4.00 -18.25
N PRO A 11 -62.10 5.10 -18.02
CA PRO A 11 -60.77 5.03 -17.39
C PRO A 11 -60.85 4.52 -15.94
N ASP A 12 -61.98 4.75 -15.26
CA ASP A 12 -62.22 4.33 -13.88
C ASP A 12 -62.16 2.82 -13.69
N VAL A 13 -62.52 2.03 -14.71
CA VAL A 13 -62.43 0.56 -14.66
C VAL A 13 -60.96 0.11 -14.56
N ILE A 14 -60.03 0.84 -15.19
CA ILE A 14 -58.60 0.60 -15.03
C ILE A 14 -58.13 1.09 -13.65
N LEU A 15 -58.52 2.30 -13.24
CA LEU A 15 -58.09 2.90 -11.97
C LEU A 15 -58.52 2.06 -10.75
N ARG A 16 -59.76 1.53 -10.74
CA ARG A 16 -60.29 0.67 -9.67
C ARG A 16 -59.46 -0.60 -9.43
N ARG A 17 -58.75 -1.10 -10.44
CA ARG A 17 -57.85 -2.27 -10.28
C ARG A 17 -56.61 -1.97 -9.45
N PHE A 18 -56.22 -0.69 -9.34
CA PHE A 18 -55.07 -0.24 -8.57
C PHE A 18 -55.44 0.36 -7.20
N THR A 19 -56.67 0.85 -7.02
CA THR A 19 -57.13 1.40 -5.72
C THR A 19 -57.40 0.35 -4.65
N ASN A 20 -57.60 -0.92 -5.03
CA ASN A 20 -57.85 -2.01 -4.08
C ASN A 20 -56.60 -2.47 -3.31
N ILE A 21 -55.43 -1.85 -3.55
CA ILE A 21 -54.22 -2.07 -2.76
C ILE A 21 -54.33 -1.19 -1.51
N SER A 22 -54.93 -1.72 -0.44
CA SER A 22 -54.99 -1.04 0.84
C SER A 22 -53.56 -0.73 1.34
N PRO A 23 -53.26 0.49 1.81
CA PRO A 23 -51.94 0.80 2.35
C PRO A 23 -51.59 -0.04 3.59
N ALA A 24 -52.58 -0.67 4.25
CA ALA A 24 -52.36 -1.62 5.33
C ALA A 24 -51.63 -2.89 4.87
N ASP A 25 -51.93 -3.40 3.66
CA ASP A 25 -51.39 -4.67 3.16
C ASP A 25 -49.91 -4.57 2.75
N GLN A 26 -49.38 -3.36 2.53
CA GLN A 26 -47.94 -3.14 2.35
C GLN A 26 -47.17 -3.12 3.68
N SER A 27 -47.84 -2.93 4.82
CA SER A 27 -47.20 -2.82 6.14
C SER A 27 -46.86 -4.18 6.77
N SER A 28 -47.59 -5.24 6.40
CA SER A 28 -47.58 -6.55 7.09
C SER A 28 -46.33 -7.42 6.87
N ARG A 29 -45.28 -6.94 6.17
CA ARG A 29 -44.12 -7.79 5.84
C ARG A 29 -42.73 -7.13 5.96
N GLU A 30 -42.63 -5.91 6.47
CA GLU A 30 -41.33 -5.26 6.73
C GLU A 30 -40.85 -5.58 8.16
N SER A 31 -40.19 -6.74 8.30
CA SER A 31 -39.49 -7.14 9.53
C SER A 31 -38.46 -6.07 9.93
N SER A 32 -38.60 -5.56 11.15
CA SER A 32 -37.90 -4.39 11.69
C SER A 32 -36.38 -4.56 11.92
N VAL A 33 -35.79 -5.63 11.41
CA VAL A 33 -34.37 -6.01 11.61
C VAL A 33 -33.65 -6.27 10.27
N SER A 34 -34.31 -6.18 9.12
CA SER A 34 -33.66 -6.43 7.83
C SER A 34 -32.77 -5.27 7.37
N VAL A 35 -31.51 -5.57 7.03
CA VAL A 35 -30.57 -4.60 6.45
C VAL A 35 -31.12 -4.08 5.12
N LEU A 36 -31.31 -2.77 5.03
CA LEU A 36 -31.79 -2.10 3.81
C LEU A 36 -30.76 -2.26 2.69
N SER A 37 -31.14 -2.91 1.59
CA SER A 37 -30.32 -2.93 0.38
C SER A 37 -30.20 -1.51 -0.19
N ALA A 38 -29.00 -1.10 -0.59
CA ALA A 38 -28.77 0.18 -1.27
C ALA A 38 -29.55 0.31 -2.59
N SER A 39 -29.99 -0.82 -3.17
CA SER A 39 -30.88 -0.89 -4.34
C SER A 39 -32.31 -0.41 -4.04
N ASP A 40 -32.78 -0.52 -2.80
CA ASP A 40 -34.17 -0.26 -2.40
C ASP A 40 -34.38 1.20 -1.97
N TRP A 41 -33.95 2.16 -2.80
CA TRP A 41 -33.96 3.59 -2.44
C TRP A 41 -35.34 4.11 -2.00
N ARG A 42 -36.45 3.54 -2.50
CA ARG A 42 -37.81 3.89 -2.07
C ARG A 42 -38.08 3.52 -0.60
N LYS A 43 -37.54 2.41 -0.10
CA LYS A 43 -37.65 2.03 1.33
C LYS A 43 -36.82 2.98 2.19
N ILE A 44 -35.60 3.29 1.74
CA ILE A 44 -34.71 4.26 2.40
C ILE A 44 -35.37 5.65 2.41
N GLU A 45 -36.05 6.07 1.34
CA GLU A 45 -36.76 7.34 1.27
C GLU A 45 -37.99 7.38 2.20
N ARG A 46 -38.78 6.30 2.28
CA ARG A 46 -39.88 6.18 3.27
C ARG A 46 -39.35 6.36 4.68
N LEU A 47 -38.26 5.68 5.04
CA LEU A 47 -37.64 5.80 6.35
C LEU A 47 -37.05 7.18 6.60
N LEU A 48 -36.40 7.81 5.61
CA LEU A 48 -35.94 9.20 5.69
C LEU A 48 -37.10 10.18 5.94
N ARG A 49 -38.28 9.92 5.34
CA ARG A 49 -39.51 10.71 5.59
C ARG A 49 -40.07 10.48 6.99
N VAL A 50 -40.06 9.25 7.50
CA VAL A 50 -40.45 8.93 8.89
C VAL A 50 -39.52 9.63 9.87
N VAL A 51 -38.20 9.47 9.73
CA VAL A 51 -37.18 10.10 10.59
C VAL A 51 -37.25 11.64 10.53
N ALA A 52 -37.61 12.21 9.37
CA ALA A 52 -37.79 13.64 9.20
C ALA A 52 -39.16 14.16 9.67
N ASN A 53 -40.06 13.33 10.22
CA ASN A 53 -41.46 13.68 10.52
C ASN A 53 -42.19 14.32 9.31
N GLY A 54 -41.90 13.84 8.10
CA GLY A 54 -42.39 14.40 6.84
C GLY A 54 -41.76 15.75 6.43
N SER A 55 -40.90 16.35 7.24
CA SER A 55 -40.35 17.69 6.98
C SER A 55 -39.38 17.70 5.78
N ARG A 56 -39.76 18.47 4.76
CA ARG A 56 -38.99 18.62 3.52
C ARG A 56 -37.95 19.75 3.65
N THR A 57 -37.03 19.58 4.60
CA THR A 57 -35.90 20.51 4.79
C THR A 57 -34.91 20.42 3.62
N LYS A 58 -34.11 21.47 3.42
CA LYS A 58 -33.03 21.46 2.42
C LYS A 58 -32.04 20.31 2.63
N HIS A 59 -31.84 19.88 3.88
CA HIS A 59 -30.95 18.76 4.22
C HIS A 59 -31.57 17.41 3.87
N THR A 60 -32.84 17.17 4.22
CA THR A 60 -33.52 15.89 3.89
C THR A 60 -33.71 15.73 2.37
N GLN A 61 -33.97 16.80 1.64
CA GLN A 61 -34.01 16.78 0.17
C GLN A 61 -32.64 16.45 -0.45
N ARG A 62 -31.55 17.04 0.05
CA ARG A 62 -30.18 16.71 -0.42
C ARG A 62 -29.84 15.25 -0.15
N LEU A 63 -30.16 14.73 1.03
CA LEU A 63 -29.95 13.32 1.38
C LEU A 63 -30.74 12.38 0.46
N SER A 64 -32.03 12.66 0.24
CA SER A 64 -32.88 11.93 -0.71
C SER A 64 -32.29 11.90 -2.13
N GLN A 65 -31.81 13.04 -2.64
CA GLN A 65 -31.14 13.14 -3.94
C GLN A 65 -29.84 12.32 -3.98
N THR A 66 -29.00 12.38 -2.94
CA THR A 66 -27.76 11.59 -2.90
C THR A 66 -28.04 10.08 -2.87
N ILE A 67 -29.00 9.64 -2.05
CA ILE A 67 -29.41 8.23 -1.93
C ILE A 67 -29.93 7.72 -3.28
N HIS A 68 -30.81 8.48 -3.95
CA HIS A 68 -31.28 8.14 -5.29
C HIS A 68 -30.12 8.04 -6.29
N SER A 69 -29.21 9.02 -6.30
CA SER A 69 -28.06 9.03 -7.22
C SER A 69 -27.10 7.85 -6.99
N MET A 70 -26.90 7.43 -5.73
CA MET A 70 -26.08 6.27 -5.39
C MET A 70 -26.77 4.96 -5.78
N SER A 71 -28.09 4.85 -5.57
CA SER A 71 -28.86 3.67 -5.94
C SER A 71 -28.87 3.44 -7.46
N VAL A 72 -29.08 4.50 -8.25
CA VAL A 72 -29.00 4.43 -9.72
C VAL A 72 -27.60 4.03 -10.18
N LYS A 73 -26.53 4.60 -9.60
CA LYS A 73 -25.15 4.20 -9.90
C LYS A 73 -24.87 2.74 -9.54
N GLN A 74 -25.38 2.27 -8.40
CA GLN A 74 -25.23 0.88 -7.96
C GLN A 74 -25.92 -0.10 -8.92
N GLN A 75 -27.12 0.23 -9.38
CA GLN A 75 -27.85 -0.55 -10.39
C GLN A 75 -27.13 -0.56 -11.74
N LEU A 76 -26.64 0.59 -12.20
CA LEU A 76 -25.86 0.69 -13.44
C LEU A 76 -24.60 -0.19 -13.37
N ILE A 77 -23.83 -0.09 -12.29
CA ILE A 77 -22.64 -0.92 -12.06
C ILE A 77 -23.00 -2.41 -11.96
N GLN A 78 -24.15 -2.77 -11.38
CA GLN A 78 -24.62 -4.17 -11.35
C GLN A 78 -24.87 -4.70 -12.77
N HIS A 79 -25.63 -3.96 -13.59
CA HIS A 79 -25.92 -4.36 -14.97
C HIS A 79 -24.69 -4.32 -15.89
N GLU A 80 -23.75 -3.39 -15.68
CA GLU A 80 -22.44 -3.40 -16.35
C GLU A 80 -21.65 -4.66 -15.99
N ASN A 81 -21.58 -5.04 -14.72
CA ASN A 81 -20.92 -6.27 -14.28
C ASN A 81 -21.60 -7.54 -14.82
N GLU A 82 -22.93 -7.55 -14.88
CA GLU A 82 -23.72 -8.64 -15.48
C GLU A 82 -23.41 -8.75 -16.98
N GLY A 83 -23.53 -7.66 -17.74
CA GLY A 83 -23.22 -7.62 -19.17
C GLY A 83 -21.76 -7.97 -19.49
N LEU A 84 -20.80 -7.55 -18.66
CA LEU A 84 -19.39 -7.95 -18.79
C LEU A 84 -19.19 -9.46 -18.52
N ARG A 85 -19.86 -10.03 -17.51
CA ARG A 85 -19.83 -11.48 -17.24
C ARG A 85 -20.45 -12.27 -18.38
N GLU A 86 -21.57 -11.81 -18.93
CA GLU A 86 -22.22 -12.41 -20.10
C GLU A 86 -21.32 -12.34 -21.35
N ALA A 87 -20.79 -11.16 -21.67
CA ALA A 87 -19.86 -10.97 -22.80
C ALA A 87 -18.63 -11.89 -22.68
N LEU A 88 -18.05 -11.99 -21.48
CA LEU A 88 -16.93 -12.89 -21.17
C LEU A 88 -17.34 -14.36 -21.34
N SER A 89 -18.54 -14.76 -20.91
CA SER A 89 -19.07 -16.12 -21.10
C SER A 89 -19.26 -16.45 -22.59
N ILE A 90 -19.78 -15.49 -23.38
CA ILE A 90 -19.98 -15.61 -24.82
C ILE A 90 -18.62 -15.69 -25.53
N GLN A 91 -17.65 -14.89 -25.13
CA GLN A 91 -16.28 -14.92 -25.66
C GLN A 91 -15.59 -16.26 -25.35
N LYS A 92 -15.65 -16.75 -24.11
CA LYS A 92 -15.17 -18.09 -23.73
C LYS A 92 -15.83 -19.19 -24.57
N ARG A 93 -17.15 -19.12 -24.77
CA ARG A 93 -17.89 -20.07 -25.63
C ARG A 93 -17.46 -19.99 -27.10
N ARG A 94 -17.20 -18.80 -27.64
CA ARG A 94 -16.66 -18.61 -29.00
C ARG A 94 -15.24 -19.19 -29.13
N GLN A 95 -14.36 -18.92 -28.15
CA GLN A 95 -13.01 -19.49 -28.11
C GLN A 95 -13.03 -21.02 -28.03
N LYS A 96 -13.87 -21.61 -27.17
CA LYS A 96 -14.03 -23.08 -27.10
C LYS A 96 -14.57 -23.70 -28.39
N ARG A 97 -15.40 -22.99 -29.18
CA ARG A 97 -15.86 -23.44 -30.51
C ARG A 97 -14.79 -23.36 -31.59
N GLY A 98 -13.83 -22.45 -31.48
CA GLY A 98 -12.74 -22.27 -32.46
C GLY A 98 -11.53 -23.17 -32.25
N LYS A 99 -11.38 -23.79 -31.07
CA LYS A 99 -10.33 -24.78 -30.80
C LYS A 99 -10.70 -26.11 -31.49
N PRO A 100 -9.92 -26.63 -32.45
CA PRO A 100 -10.13 -27.99 -32.95
C PRO A 100 -9.87 -28.99 -31.81
N LEU A 101 -10.65 -30.05 -31.75
CA LEU A 101 -10.42 -31.13 -30.79
C LEU A 101 -9.13 -31.88 -31.20
N PRO A 102 -8.10 -31.96 -30.34
CA PRO A 102 -6.87 -32.68 -30.68
C PRO A 102 -7.15 -34.19 -30.67
N LEU A 103 -7.42 -34.75 -31.85
CA LEU A 103 -7.60 -36.17 -32.04
C LEU A 103 -6.21 -36.82 -32.21
N GLU A 104 -5.77 -37.57 -31.20
CA GLU A 104 -4.49 -38.29 -31.23
C GLU A 104 -4.49 -39.30 -32.39
N GLN A 105 -3.50 -39.18 -33.28
CA GLN A 105 -3.31 -40.13 -34.38
C GLN A 105 -2.92 -41.50 -33.82
N PRO A 106 -3.32 -42.62 -34.46
CA PRO A 106 -2.81 -43.94 -34.10
C PRO A 106 -1.28 -43.99 -34.24
N GLU A 107 -0.60 -44.68 -33.33
CA GLU A 107 0.86 -44.86 -33.36
C GLU A 107 1.31 -45.59 -34.65
N GLU A 108 0.48 -46.48 -35.17
CA GLU A 108 0.67 -47.19 -36.44
C GLU A 108 -0.28 -46.63 -37.52
N TYR A 109 0.12 -45.52 -38.16
CA TYR A 109 -0.65 -44.89 -39.23
C TYR A 109 -0.13 -45.29 -40.63
N TYR A 110 -0.75 -46.30 -41.24
CA TYR A 110 -0.40 -46.81 -42.58
C TYR A 110 -1.05 -46.03 -43.76
N GLY A 111 -1.38 -44.75 -43.58
CA GLY A 111 -1.88 -43.88 -44.67
C GLY A 111 -3.35 -44.06 -45.09
N GLY A 112 -4.11 -44.94 -44.42
CA GLY A 112 -5.55 -45.14 -44.67
C GLY A 112 -6.47 -44.14 -43.97
N ALA A 113 -7.75 -44.09 -44.33
CA ALA A 113 -8.73 -43.20 -43.70
C ALA A 113 -8.96 -43.54 -42.21
N VAL A 114 -8.79 -42.56 -41.30
CA VAL A 114 -9.00 -42.76 -39.86
C VAL A 114 -10.48 -42.59 -39.50
N LEU A 115 -11.12 -43.67 -39.03
CA LEU A 115 -12.47 -43.62 -38.48
C LEU A 115 -12.47 -43.14 -37.01
N TRP A 116 -13.08 -41.97 -36.77
CA TRP A 116 -13.23 -41.37 -35.45
C TRP A 116 -14.54 -41.81 -34.79
N THR A 117 -14.48 -42.89 -34.01
CA THR A 117 -15.64 -43.37 -33.25
C THR A 117 -15.98 -42.40 -32.09
N PRO A 118 -17.26 -42.32 -31.65
CA PRO A 118 -17.66 -41.44 -30.54
C PRO A 118 -16.84 -41.64 -29.25
N ARG A 119 -16.35 -42.87 -28.99
CA ARG A 119 -15.47 -43.18 -27.86
C ARG A 119 -14.11 -42.45 -27.95
N LYS A 120 -13.48 -42.41 -29.14
CA LYS A 120 -12.24 -41.64 -29.36
C LYS A 120 -12.47 -40.14 -29.18
N VAL A 121 -13.58 -39.62 -29.71
CA VAL A 121 -13.97 -38.20 -29.54
C VAL A 121 -14.20 -37.85 -28.06
N LYS A 122 -14.78 -38.75 -27.27
CA LYS A 122 -14.94 -38.55 -25.81
C LYS A 122 -13.59 -38.50 -25.09
N LYS A 123 -12.70 -39.48 -25.34
CA LYS A 123 -11.35 -39.52 -24.74
C LYS A 123 -10.54 -38.24 -25.04
N ALA A 124 -10.59 -37.74 -26.27
CA ALA A 124 -9.91 -36.50 -26.65
C ALA A 124 -10.46 -35.25 -25.95
N ARG A 125 -11.75 -35.24 -25.58
CA ARG A 125 -12.34 -34.16 -24.74
C ARG A 125 -11.87 -34.26 -23.30
N GLU A 126 -11.90 -35.46 -22.73
CA GLU A 126 -11.43 -35.74 -21.36
C GLU A 126 -9.94 -35.34 -21.20
N GLN A 127 -9.09 -35.68 -22.17
CA GLN A 127 -7.68 -35.25 -22.21
C GLN A 127 -7.51 -33.72 -22.32
N LEU A 128 -8.39 -33.03 -23.05
CA LEU A 128 -8.34 -31.57 -23.17
C LEU A 128 -8.79 -30.90 -21.86
N GLU A 129 -9.83 -31.42 -21.20
CA GLU A 129 -10.29 -30.96 -19.89
C GLU A 129 -9.22 -31.19 -18.82
N GLN A 130 -8.55 -32.35 -18.81
CA GLN A 130 -7.39 -32.61 -17.94
C GLN A 130 -6.27 -31.59 -18.15
N LYS A 131 -5.86 -31.33 -19.40
CA LYS A 131 -4.83 -30.32 -19.72
C LYS A 131 -5.24 -28.88 -19.38
N GLU A 132 -6.52 -28.53 -19.54
CA GLU A 132 -7.02 -27.22 -19.09
C GLU A 132 -6.94 -27.12 -17.54
N HIS A 133 -7.35 -28.15 -16.80
CA HIS A 133 -7.28 -28.17 -15.32
C HIS A 133 -5.84 -28.22 -14.77
N GLU A 134 -4.94 -29.01 -15.34
CA GLU A 134 -3.51 -29.01 -15.00
C GLU A 134 -2.90 -27.61 -15.23
N GLY A 135 -3.26 -26.97 -16.35
CA GLY A 135 -2.85 -25.59 -16.65
C GLY A 135 -3.38 -24.56 -15.66
N GLU A 136 -4.62 -24.71 -15.19
CA GLU A 136 -5.22 -23.87 -14.14
C GLU A 136 -4.52 -24.08 -12.79
N GLN A 137 -4.26 -25.33 -12.37
CA GLN A 137 -3.53 -25.65 -11.14
C GLN A 137 -2.10 -25.10 -11.15
N LEU A 138 -1.38 -25.23 -12.26
CA LEU A 138 -0.03 -24.65 -12.43
C LEU A 138 -0.04 -23.12 -12.39
N GLN A 139 -1.13 -22.46 -12.82
CA GLN A 139 -1.28 -21.01 -12.67
C GLN A 139 -1.56 -20.61 -11.23
N GLN A 140 -2.41 -21.36 -10.51
CA GLN A 140 -2.69 -21.14 -9.08
C GLN A 140 -1.41 -21.29 -8.24
N GLN A 141 -0.66 -22.39 -8.40
CA GLN A 141 0.63 -22.60 -7.72
C GLN A 141 1.65 -21.48 -8.01
N LYS A 142 1.70 -20.97 -9.25
CA LYS A 142 2.58 -19.83 -9.60
C LYS A 142 2.14 -18.53 -8.95
N ALA A 143 0.83 -18.29 -8.80
CA ALA A 143 0.31 -17.13 -8.10
C ALA A 143 0.62 -17.21 -6.59
N GLU A 144 0.35 -18.35 -5.96
CA GLU A 144 0.68 -18.62 -4.55
C GLU A 144 2.17 -18.45 -4.27
N ALA A 145 3.03 -19.04 -5.11
CA ALA A 145 4.49 -18.88 -4.98
C ALA A 145 4.95 -17.42 -5.13
N ALA A 146 4.30 -16.63 -6.00
CA ALA A 146 4.58 -15.20 -6.13
C ALA A 146 4.12 -14.39 -4.90
N GLU A 147 3.02 -14.76 -4.26
CA GLU A 147 2.54 -14.15 -3.01
C GLU A 147 3.42 -14.52 -1.80
N GLN A 148 3.85 -15.78 -1.71
CA GLN A 148 4.83 -16.22 -0.72
C GLN A 148 6.14 -15.44 -0.89
N TRP A 149 6.67 -15.34 -2.12
CA TRP A 149 7.89 -14.60 -2.41
C TRP A 149 7.78 -13.10 -2.05
N ARG A 150 6.65 -12.44 -2.34
CA ARG A 150 6.38 -11.05 -1.92
C ARG A 150 6.39 -10.91 -0.40
N SER A 151 5.74 -11.84 0.32
CA SER A 151 5.69 -11.86 1.78
C SER A 151 7.08 -12.04 2.38
N ASP A 152 7.85 -12.99 1.85
CA ASP A 152 9.25 -13.25 2.20
C ASP A 152 10.14 -12.02 2.01
N GLN A 153 9.97 -11.30 0.89
CA GLN A 153 10.70 -10.06 0.64
C GLN A 153 10.37 -8.98 1.68
N GLN A 154 9.11 -8.83 2.06
CA GLN A 154 8.70 -7.87 3.10
C GLN A 154 9.30 -8.24 4.46
N LEU A 155 9.29 -9.51 4.84
CA LEU A 155 9.91 -10.00 6.08
C LEU A 155 11.43 -9.76 6.08
N LYS A 156 12.11 -10.11 4.98
CA LYS A 156 13.56 -9.86 4.80
C LYS A 156 13.88 -8.36 4.86
N ALA A 157 13.07 -7.51 4.26
CA ALA A 157 13.23 -6.06 4.34
C ALA A 157 13.05 -5.52 5.78
N ARG A 158 12.04 -5.98 6.52
CA ARG A 158 11.83 -5.62 7.94
C ARG A 158 13.03 -6.02 8.81
N LEU A 159 13.48 -7.28 8.71
CA LEU A 159 14.65 -7.77 9.45
C LEU A 159 15.94 -6.97 9.14
N ILE A 160 16.11 -6.51 7.88
CA ILE A 160 17.23 -5.64 7.51
C ILE A 160 17.10 -4.26 8.14
N GLN A 161 15.90 -3.68 8.21
CA GLN A 161 15.66 -2.39 8.86
C GLN A 161 15.89 -2.47 10.38
N GLU A 162 15.35 -3.48 11.06
CA GLU A 162 15.58 -3.73 12.49
C GLU A 162 17.08 -3.86 12.81
N ARG A 163 17.83 -4.61 11.99
CA ARG A 163 19.30 -4.72 12.10
C ARG A 163 20.01 -3.38 11.88
N ARG A 164 19.47 -2.47 11.05
CA ARG A 164 20.01 -1.12 10.87
C ARG A 164 19.72 -0.22 12.07
N VAL A 165 18.49 -0.26 12.59
CA VAL A 165 18.06 0.48 13.79
C VAL A 165 18.88 0.05 15.01
N ALA A 166 18.96 -1.25 15.31
CA ALA A 166 19.75 -1.77 16.42
C ALA A 166 21.25 -1.39 16.32
N ARG A 167 21.82 -1.33 15.11
CA ARG A 167 23.19 -0.83 14.88
C ARG A 167 23.31 0.67 15.15
N ALA A 168 22.32 1.48 14.77
CA ALA A 168 22.29 2.91 15.05
C ALA A 168 22.15 3.18 16.56
N GLU A 169 21.22 2.51 17.23
CA GLU A 169 21.01 2.57 18.68
C GLU A 169 22.26 2.13 19.44
N ALA A 170 22.92 1.05 19.05
CA ALA A 170 24.19 0.62 19.65
C ALA A 170 25.31 1.66 19.47
N ARG A 171 25.34 2.41 18.35
CA ARG A 171 26.28 3.53 18.16
C ARG A 171 25.92 4.71 19.06
N VAL A 172 24.65 5.07 19.17
CA VAL A 172 24.17 6.15 20.07
C VAL A 172 24.43 5.80 21.54
N ALA A 173 24.14 4.57 21.97
CA ALA A 173 24.41 4.11 23.33
C ALA A 173 25.92 4.10 23.66
N LYS A 174 26.77 3.69 22.71
CA LYS A 174 28.24 3.79 22.86
C LYS A 174 28.72 5.25 22.91
N ALA A 175 28.09 6.16 22.15
CA ALA A 175 28.41 7.58 22.18
C ALA A 175 27.99 8.23 23.51
N LYS A 176 26.77 7.95 24.00
CA LYS A 176 26.28 8.37 25.33
C LYS A 176 27.24 7.93 26.43
N LYS A 177 27.52 6.62 26.56
CA LYS A 177 28.47 6.09 27.55
C LYS A 177 29.84 6.77 27.50
N LYS A 178 30.36 7.12 26.31
CA LYS A 178 31.61 7.87 26.17
C LYS A 178 31.49 9.33 26.63
N ALA A 179 30.38 10.00 26.33
CA ALA A 179 30.08 11.34 26.82
C ALA A 179 29.94 11.36 28.35
N ASP A 180 29.15 10.44 28.91
CA ASP A 180 28.94 10.28 30.35
C ASP A 180 30.28 10.05 31.07
N LEU A 181 31.17 9.20 30.53
CA LEU A 181 32.51 8.98 31.08
C LEU A 181 33.39 10.24 31.01
N ALA A 182 33.34 10.99 29.92
CA ALA A 182 34.11 12.24 29.77
C ALA A 182 33.58 13.35 30.69
N GLU A 183 32.25 13.43 30.89
CA GLU A 183 31.63 14.36 31.83
C GLU A 183 32.00 13.99 33.27
N ASN A 184 31.89 12.73 33.67
CA ASN A 184 32.32 12.25 34.98
C ASN A 184 33.82 12.57 35.23
N GLN A 185 34.69 12.41 34.23
CA GLN A 185 36.10 12.80 34.34
C GLN A 185 36.26 14.32 34.55
N ARG A 186 35.53 15.16 33.80
CA ARG A 186 35.53 16.62 33.98
C ARG A 186 35.03 17.04 35.36
N VAL A 187 33.93 16.45 35.85
CA VAL A 187 33.38 16.69 37.19
C VAL A 187 34.39 16.31 38.28
N GLN A 188 35.08 15.18 38.13
CA GLN A 188 36.16 14.77 39.06
C GLN A 188 37.35 15.73 39.03
N GLN A 189 37.76 16.22 37.85
CA GLN A 189 38.82 17.24 37.73
C GLN A 189 38.41 18.57 38.38
N ALA A 190 37.21 19.07 38.09
CA ALA A 190 36.66 20.28 38.69
C ALA A 190 36.55 20.15 40.23
N ARG A 191 36.09 19.00 40.73
CA ARG A 191 36.05 18.72 42.18
C ARG A 191 37.44 18.74 42.83
N LYS A 192 38.47 18.19 42.16
CA LYS A 192 39.87 18.26 42.62
C LYS A 192 40.39 19.70 42.63
N GLN A 193 40.11 20.49 41.60
CA GLN A 193 40.48 21.90 41.52
C GLN A 193 39.80 22.72 42.63
N LEU A 194 38.50 22.57 42.83
CA LEU A 194 37.77 23.23 43.93
C LEU A 194 38.33 22.85 45.31
N GLN A 195 38.66 21.58 45.54
CA GLN A 195 39.33 21.16 46.78
C GLN A 195 40.71 21.79 46.95
N ALA A 196 41.50 21.95 45.87
CA ALA A 196 42.79 22.64 45.91
C ALA A 196 42.60 24.13 46.25
N CYS A 197 41.67 24.82 45.60
CA CYS A 197 41.34 26.23 45.89
C CYS A 197 40.85 26.42 47.34
N ILE A 198 40.00 25.54 47.86
CA ILE A 198 39.55 25.58 49.27
C ILE A 198 40.72 25.34 50.23
N LYS A 199 41.64 24.42 49.92
CA LYS A 199 42.86 24.20 50.72
C LYS A 199 43.77 25.43 50.71
N LEU A 200 43.95 26.08 49.55
CA LEU A 200 44.73 27.32 49.43
C LEU A 200 44.07 28.46 50.19
N PHE A 201 42.75 28.65 50.07
CA PHE A 201 42.01 29.67 50.82
C PHE A 201 42.05 29.43 52.33
N LYS A 202 41.99 28.17 52.79
CA LYS A 202 42.17 27.84 54.22
C LYS A 202 43.61 28.10 54.71
N LYS A 203 44.63 28.03 53.85
CA LYS A 203 46.00 28.44 54.16
C LYS A 203 46.14 29.97 54.20
N SER A 204 45.63 30.70 53.21
CA SER A 204 45.70 32.17 53.20
C SER A 204 44.83 32.81 54.29
N ARG A 205 43.72 32.20 54.70
CA ARG A 205 42.95 32.70 55.87
C ARG A 205 43.72 32.58 57.20
N LYS A 206 44.84 31.84 57.25
CA LYS A 206 45.79 31.82 58.37
C LYS A 206 46.98 32.80 58.21
N GLN A 207 47.10 33.48 57.06
CA GLN A 207 48.16 34.45 56.77
C GLN A 207 47.51 35.74 56.23
N GLY A 208 47.30 36.70 57.13
CA GLY A 208 46.39 37.84 56.96
C GLY A 208 46.58 38.69 55.69
N LEU A 209 45.50 39.40 55.32
CA LEU A 209 45.43 40.23 54.12
C LEU A 209 46.59 41.24 54.04
N LYS A 210 47.32 41.22 52.93
CA LYS A 210 48.12 42.36 52.44
C LYS A 210 47.85 42.55 50.94
N THR A 211 47.43 43.75 50.56
CA THR A 211 47.06 44.13 49.19
C THR A 211 48.24 44.80 48.48
N ILE A 212 48.69 44.27 47.33
CA ILE A 212 49.66 44.96 46.45
C ILE A 212 49.24 44.81 44.97
N LYS A 213 49.56 45.82 44.16
CA LYS A 213 49.04 46.08 42.80
C LYS A 213 49.94 45.47 41.69
N ARG A 214 49.29 45.15 40.55
CA ARG A 214 49.69 45.19 39.11
C ARG A 214 51.18 45.05 38.70
N ASN A 215 51.42 44.38 37.54
CA ASN A 215 51.90 45.03 36.31
C ASN A 215 51.79 44.15 35.04
N LYS A 216 52.07 44.74 33.86
CA LYS A 216 51.72 44.30 32.48
C LYS A 216 52.87 44.62 31.51
N LEU A 217 53.11 43.77 30.49
CA LEU A 217 53.81 43.92 29.17
C LEU A 217 54.29 42.49 28.77
N VAL A 218 54.02 41.85 27.62
CA VAL A 218 54.03 42.18 26.16
C VAL A 218 55.45 42.25 25.56
N MET A 219 55.79 41.33 24.65
CA MET A 219 56.90 41.48 23.69
C MET A 219 56.79 40.60 22.44
N GLU A 220 57.45 41.07 21.38
CA GLU A 220 57.55 40.54 20.01
C GLU A 220 58.80 41.20 19.34
N ALA A 221 59.35 40.82 18.17
CA ALA A 221 58.97 39.80 17.19
C ALA A 221 60.17 39.30 16.33
N ALA A 222 59.95 38.16 15.65
CA ALA A 222 60.35 37.84 14.26
C ALA A 222 61.82 37.71 13.77
N GLY A 223 61.96 37.02 12.62
CA GLY A 223 63.19 36.83 11.80
C GLY A 223 63.54 35.34 11.62
N SER A 224 63.29 34.59 10.53
CA SER A 224 63.42 34.76 9.06
C SER A 224 64.73 34.19 8.47
N SER A 225 64.65 33.16 7.61
CA SER A 225 65.28 33.13 6.27
C SER A 225 64.96 31.85 5.45
N LYS A 226 65.21 31.92 4.13
CA LYS A 226 64.76 31.03 3.05
C LYS A 226 65.60 29.77 2.86
N ALA A 227 65.04 28.70 2.28
CA ALA A 227 65.31 28.25 0.89
C ALA A 227 64.74 26.85 0.59
N GLY A 228 64.53 26.54 -0.71
CA GLY A 228 64.31 25.17 -1.20
C GLY A 228 62.89 24.89 -1.70
N GLY A 229 62.67 24.97 -3.02
CA GLY A 229 61.40 24.56 -3.64
C GLY A 229 61.30 23.03 -3.76
N ALA A 230 60.14 22.48 -3.39
CA ALA A 230 59.77 21.09 -3.66
C ALA A 230 58.39 21.06 -4.34
N ALA A 231 58.26 20.28 -5.40
CA ALA A 231 57.07 20.26 -6.24
C ALA A 231 55.82 19.76 -5.48
N ILE A 232 54.68 20.39 -5.74
CA ILE A 232 53.38 19.96 -5.22
C ILE A 232 52.98 18.65 -5.90
N ALA A 233 53.23 17.54 -5.21
CA ALA A 233 52.67 16.25 -5.61
C ALA A 233 51.17 16.24 -5.28
N TYR A 234 50.32 16.33 -6.30
CA TYR A 234 48.87 16.15 -6.14
C TYR A 234 48.57 14.77 -5.54
N PRO A 235 47.64 14.66 -4.57
CA PRO A 235 47.28 13.37 -3.99
C PRO A 235 46.67 12.46 -5.06
N THR A 236 47.16 11.22 -5.14
CA THR A 236 46.57 10.21 -6.02
C THR A 236 45.12 9.97 -5.63
N SER A 237 44.20 10.06 -6.61
CA SER A 237 42.78 9.81 -6.37
C SER A 237 42.60 8.38 -5.84
N GLN A 238 42.07 8.27 -4.63
CA GLN A 238 41.70 7.00 -4.01
C GLN A 238 40.19 6.78 -4.18
N SER A 239 39.79 5.56 -4.51
CA SER A 239 38.36 5.21 -4.48
C SER A 239 37.83 5.23 -3.04
N GLN A 240 36.50 5.27 -2.87
CA GLN A 240 35.85 5.15 -1.55
C GLN A 240 36.20 3.85 -0.79
N SER A 241 36.86 2.88 -1.44
CA SER A 241 37.37 1.64 -0.85
C SER A 241 38.88 1.62 -0.57
N GLY A 242 39.56 2.79 -0.65
CA GLY A 242 40.99 2.94 -0.34
C GLY A 242 41.96 2.38 -1.38
N ARG A 243 41.48 1.94 -2.55
CA ARG A 243 42.33 1.48 -3.66
C ARG A 243 42.89 2.65 -4.46
N SER A 244 44.18 2.59 -4.80
CA SER A 244 44.86 3.58 -5.65
C SER A 244 44.46 3.43 -7.11
N ILE A 245 44.00 4.52 -7.72
CA ILE A 245 43.59 4.54 -9.13
C ILE A 245 44.82 4.83 -10.00
N LYS A 246 45.26 3.83 -10.77
CA LYS A 246 46.29 4.01 -11.80
C LYS A 246 45.62 4.46 -13.09
N THR A 247 45.84 5.71 -13.51
CA THR A 247 45.36 6.20 -14.81
C THR A 247 46.22 5.63 -15.96
N PRO A 248 45.61 5.17 -17.07
CA PRO A 248 46.36 4.66 -18.22
C PRO A 248 47.10 5.79 -18.95
N SER A 249 48.25 5.47 -19.55
CA SER A 249 49.18 6.45 -20.15
C SER A 249 48.64 7.24 -21.35
N ARG A 250 47.49 6.87 -21.92
CA ARG A 250 46.84 7.58 -23.04
C ARG A 250 46.24 8.94 -22.68
N TYR A 251 46.16 9.28 -21.39
CA TYR A 251 45.57 10.54 -20.89
C TYR A 251 46.56 11.30 -19.99
N LYS A 252 47.83 11.34 -20.39
CA LYS A 252 48.89 12.16 -19.80
C LYS A 252 49.35 13.22 -20.80
#